data_AF-A0A258KUP6-F1
#
_entry.id   AF-A0A258KUP6-F1
#
_cell.length_a   1.000
_cell.length_b   1.000
_cell.length_c   1.000
_cell.angle_alpha   90.00
_cell.angle_beta   90.00
_cell.angle_gamma   90.00
#
_symmetry.space_group_name_H-M   'P 1'
#
loop_
_entity.id
_entity.type
_entity.pdbx_description
1 polymer ?
#
loop_
_entity_poly.entity_id
_entity_poly.type
_entity_poly.pdbx_seq_one_letter_code
_entity_poly.pdbx_strand_id
1 'polypeptide(L)'
;MRLLTQTLIYVIVALALAGCDRKPKLGYDNGRSDGYAVGYNTTCQIRTTLIAGEWDNEEYSRGYRDGYAAGALDCTNSKRN
;
A
#
# COMPACT_ATOMS: atom_id res chain seq x y z
N MET A 1 37.59 -16.35 29.32
CA MET A 1 36.32 -17.04 29.03
C MET A 1 35.09 -16.20 29.34
N ARG A 2 34.98 -15.55 30.52
CA ARG A 2 33.82 -14.70 30.91
C ARG A 2 33.56 -13.49 30.00
N LEU A 3 34.62 -12.81 29.53
CA LEU A 3 34.47 -11.68 28.59
C LEU A 3 33.97 -12.13 27.20
N LEU A 4 34.46 -13.27 26.70
CA LEU A 4 34.04 -13.83 25.41
C LEU A 4 32.58 -14.26 25.41
N THR A 5 32.10 -14.86 26.51
CA THR A 5 30.68 -15.23 26.67
C THR A 5 29.78 -14.00 26.72
N GLN A 6 30.24 -12.90 27.34
CA GLN A 6 29.45 -11.68 27.46
C GLN A 6 29.35 -10.92 26.12
N THR A 7 30.45 -10.83 25.36
CA THR A 7 30.42 -10.26 24.00
C THR A 7 29.54 -11.08 23.06
N LEU A 8 29.54 -12.40 23.19
CA LEU A 8 28.69 -13.29 22.39
C LEU A 8 27.20 -13.03 22.64
N ILE A 9 26.80 -12.83 23.89
CA ILE A 9 25.41 -12.49 24.26
C ILE A 9 24.96 -11.18 23.61
N TYR A 10 25.80 -10.14 23.63
CA TYR A 10 25.45 -8.85 23.00
C TYR A 10 25.29 -8.96 21.48
N VAL A 11 26.11 -9.75 20.81
CA VAL A 11 26.00 -10.00 19.36
C VAL A 11 24.70 -10.74 19.02
N ILE A 12 24.33 -11.75 19.82
CA ILE A 12 23.08 -12.50 19.62
C ILE A 12 21.85 -11.60 19.80
N VAL A 13 21.85 -10.73 20.82
CA VAL A 13 20.76 -9.77 21.05
C VAL A 13 20.65 -8.75 19.92
N ALA A 14 21.78 -8.25 19.40
CA ALA A 14 21.78 -7.32 18.26
C ALA A 14 21.22 -7.97 16.98
N LEU A 15 21.56 -9.23 16.71
CA LEU A 15 21.05 -9.99 15.57
C LEU A 15 19.56 -10.33 15.71
N ALA A 16 19.08 -10.59 16.93
CA ALA A 16 17.66 -10.84 17.19
C ALA A 16 16.78 -9.60 16.94
N LEU A 17 17.35 -8.39 17.00
CA LEU A 17 16.65 -7.13 16.75
C LEU A 17 16.64 -6.72 15.26
N ALA A 18 17.37 -7.42 14.38
CA ALA A 18 17.47 -7.10 12.95
C ALA A 18 16.26 -7.55 12.09
N GLY A 19 15.11 -7.83 12.72
CA GLY A 19 13.98 -8.55 12.11
C GLY A 19 12.82 -7.75 11.52
N CYS A 20 12.89 -6.41 11.43
CA CYS A 20 11.75 -5.61 10.99
C CYS A 20 12.03 -4.77 9.74
N ASP A 21 12.07 -5.42 8.57
CA ASP A 21 11.96 -4.71 7.29
C ASP A 21 11.08 -5.50 6.31
N ARG A 22 9.81 -5.66 6.66
CA ARG A 22 8.78 -6.14 5.72
C ARG A 22 8.02 -4.93 5.22
N LYS A 23 8.49 -4.31 4.14
CA LYS A 23 7.62 -3.41 3.36
C LYS A 23 6.38 -4.21 2.98
N PRO A 24 5.16 -3.76 3.33
CA PRO A 24 3.96 -4.47 2.92
C PRO A 24 3.96 -4.54 1.40
N LYS A 25 3.89 -5.76 0.85
CA LYS A 25 3.73 -5.93 -0.60
C LYS A 25 2.36 -5.38 -0.96
N LEU A 26 2.32 -4.24 -1.63
CA LEU A 26 1.08 -3.62 -2.04
C LEU A 26 0.50 -4.43 -3.21
N GLY A 27 -0.55 -5.21 -2.92
CA GLY A 27 -1.25 -6.04 -3.90
C GLY A 27 -2.56 -5.45 -4.40
N TYR A 28 -3.43 -6.32 -4.93
CA TYR A 28 -4.72 -5.96 -5.53
C TYR A 28 -5.57 -5.02 -4.68
N ASP A 29 -5.76 -5.32 -3.40
CA ASP A 29 -6.64 -4.51 -2.53
C ASP A 29 -6.15 -3.07 -2.35
N ASN A 30 -4.83 -2.87 -2.28
CA ASN A 30 -4.24 -1.54 -2.20
C ASN A 30 -4.47 -0.78 -3.51
N GLY A 31 -4.23 -1.44 -4.64
CA GLY A 31 -4.52 -0.89 -5.95
C GLY A 31 -5.99 -0.51 -6.08
N ARG A 32 -6.91 -1.40 -5.68
CA ARG A 32 -8.35 -1.16 -5.74
C ARG A 32 -8.80 0.02 -4.89
N SER A 33 -8.25 0.16 -3.69
CA SER A 33 -8.54 1.31 -2.83
C SER A 33 -8.05 2.63 -3.43
N ASP A 34 -6.78 2.66 -3.87
CA ASP A 34 -6.17 3.83 -4.53
C ASP A 34 -6.94 4.21 -5.80
N GLY A 35 -7.23 3.22 -6.64
CA GLY A 35 -7.99 3.37 -7.87
C GLY A 35 -9.37 3.96 -7.60
N TYR A 36 -10.12 3.43 -6.63
CA TYR A 36 -11.43 3.96 -6.27
C TYR A 36 -11.36 5.43 -5.85
N ALA A 37 -10.43 5.78 -4.98
CA ALA A 37 -10.27 7.15 -4.51
C ALA A 37 -9.91 8.11 -5.65
N VAL A 38 -9.03 7.71 -6.57
CA VAL A 38 -8.68 8.51 -7.75
C VAL A 38 -9.87 8.62 -8.70
N GLY A 39 -10.52 7.51 -9.06
CA GLY A 39 -11.65 7.48 -9.98
C GLY A 39 -12.82 8.35 -9.50
N TYR A 40 -13.15 8.27 -8.21
CA TYR A 40 -14.18 9.12 -7.60
C TYR A 40 -13.78 10.59 -7.66
N ASN A 41 -12.59 10.94 -7.18
CA ASN A 41 -12.18 12.33 -7.06
C ASN A 41 -11.96 13.01 -8.42
N THR A 42 -11.41 12.30 -9.41
CA THR A 42 -11.26 12.79 -10.78
C THR A 42 -12.63 13.05 -11.41
N THR A 43 -13.56 12.09 -11.28
CA THR A 43 -14.91 12.21 -11.87
C THR A 43 -15.75 13.29 -11.17
N CYS A 44 -15.58 13.45 -9.86
CA CYS A 44 -16.29 14.45 -9.07
C CYS A 44 -15.57 15.80 -8.98
N GLN A 45 -14.38 15.94 -9.58
CA GLN A 45 -13.57 17.17 -9.57
C GLN A 45 -13.26 17.71 -8.16
N ILE A 46 -12.97 16.82 -7.20
CA ILE A 46 -12.79 17.19 -5.79
C ILE A 46 -11.33 17.60 -5.49
N ARG A 47 -10.38 16.68 -5.68
CA ARG A 47 -8.93 16.91 -5.48
C ARG A 47 -8.10 15.69 -5.90
N THR A 48 -6.79 15.87 -6.11
CA THR A 48 -5.90 14.71 -6.33
C THR A 48 -5.72 13.88 -5.05
N THR A 49 -5.52 12.58 -5.21
CA THR A 49 -5.26 11.62 -4.11
C THR A 49 -3.82 11.13 -4.20
N LEU A 50 -3.12 11.06 -3.06
CA LEU A 50 -1.84 10.38 -3.00
C LEU A 50 -2.08 8.87 -3.02
N ILE A 51 -1.39 8.17 -3.91
CA ILE A 51 -1.49 6.72 -4.10
C ILE A 51 -0.11 6.08 -4.00
N ALA A 52 -0.08 4.77 -3.81
CA ALA A 52 1.18 4.03 -3.79
C ALA A 52 1.89 4.01 -5.15
N GLY A 53 1.14 3.81 -6.24
CA GLY A 53 1.68 3.85 -7.60
C GLY A 53 2.61 2.68 -7.95
N GLU A 54 2.37 1.48 -7.42
CA GLU A 54 3.16 0.27 -7.69
C GLU A 54 2.81 -0.34 -9.07
N TRP A 55 3.08 0.39 -10.14
CA TRP A 55 2.64 0.02 -11.49
C TRP A 55 3.24 -1.28 -12.01
N ASP A 56 4.47 -1.60 -11.60
CA ASP A 56 5.16 -2.84 -11.96
C ASP A 56 4.56 -4.08 -11.26
N ASN A 57 3.70 -3.89 -10.24
CA ASN A 57 2.96 -4.96 -9.61
C ASN A 57 1.64 -5.20 -10.36
N GLU A 58 1.54 -6.35 -11.03
CA GLU A 58 0.37 -6.68 -11.85
C GLU A 58 -0.94 -6.68 -11.04
N GLU A 59 -0.91 -7.20 -9.81
CA GLU A 59 -2.08 -7.24 -8.93
C GLU A 59 -2.50 -5.83 -8.52
N TYR A 60 -1.55 -4.98 -8.12
CA TYR A 60 -1.83 -3.57 -7.82
C TYR A 60 -2.44 -2.86 -9.03
N SER A 61 -1.82 -2.97 -10.21
CA SER A 61 -2.28 -2.34 -11.45
C SER A 61 -3.67 -2.83 -11.87
N ARG A 62 -3.97 -4.11 -11.67
CA ARG A 62 -5.30 -4.68 -11.92
C ARG A 62 -6.34 -4.10 -10.96
N GLY A 63 -6.06 -4.14 -9.65
CA GLY A 63 -6.93 -3.57 -8.63
C GLY A 63 -7.20 -2.09 -8.90
N TYR A 64 -6.16 -1.32 -9.24
CA TYR A 64 -6.27 0.10 -9.55
C TYR A 64 -7.26 0.40 -10.66
N ARG A 65 -7.21 -0.35 -11.77
CA ARG A 65 -8.17 -0.17 -12.89
C ARG A 65 -9.60 -0.47 -12.45
N ASP A 66 -9.81 -1.57 -11.72
CA ASP A 66 -11.14 -1.96 -11.23
C ASP A 66 -11.71 -0.93 -10.26
N GLY A 67 -10.87 -0.45 -9.33
CA GLY A 67 -11.20 0.58 -8.38
C GLY A 67 -11.58 1.89 -9.08
N TYR A 68 -10.77 2.33 -10.04
CA TYR A 68 -11.00 3.57 -10.79
C TYR A 68 -12.37 3.58 -11.46
N ALA A 69 -12.72 2.50 -12.17
CA ALA A 69 -14.03 2.36 -12.81
C ALA A 69 -15.17 2.43 -11.80
N ALA A 70 -15.02 1.73 -10.66
CA ALA A 70 -16.03 1.74 -9.59
C ALA A 70 -16.21 3.13 -8.96
N GLY A 71 -15.13 3.82 -8.62
CA GLY A 71 -15.19 5.16 -8.03
C GLY A 71 -15.80 6.20 -8.97
N ALA A 72 -15.46 6.13 -10.26
CA ALA A 72 -16.04 7.01 -11.28
C ALA A 72 -17.56 6.80 -11.43
N LEU A 73 -18.00 5.53 -11.45
CA LEU A 73 -19.42 5.18 -11.51
C LEU A 73 -20.17 5.68 -10.27
N ASP A 74 -19.58 5.51 -9.09
CA ASP A 74 -20.21 5.90 -7.82
C ASP A 74 -20.39 7.43 -7.71
N CYS A 75 -19.39 8.20 -8.15
CA CYS A 75 -19.51 9.64 -8.31
C CYS A 75 -20.68 10.01 -9.26
N THR A 76 -20.78 9.34 -10.40
CA THR A 76 -21.83 9.60 -11.40
C THR A 76 -23.21 9.32 -10.83
N ASN A 77 -23.37 8.22 -10.09
CA ASN A 77 -24.62 7.86 -9.43
C ASN A 77 -24.96 8.83 -8.29
N SER A 78 -23.97 9.29 -7.53
CA SER A 78 -24.15 10.27 -6.45
C SER A 78 -24.71 11.60 -6.95
N LYS A 79 -24.41 11.99 -8.20
CA LYS A 79 -24.95 13.20 -8.84
C LYS A 79 -26.37 13.04 -9.39
N ARG A 80 -26.85 11.80 -9.53
CA ARG A 80 -28.17 11.49 -10.12
C ARG A 80 -29.28 11.40 -9.06
N ASN A 81 -28.91 11.19 -7.80
CA ASN A 81 -29.82 11.18 -6.66
C ASN A 81 -29.94 12.56 -6.03
#